data_AF-A0A8H5UBY9-F1
#
_entry.id   AF-A0A8H5UBY9-F1
#
_cell.length_a   1.000
_cell.length_b   1.000
_cell.length_c   1.000
_cell.angle_alpha   90.00
_cell.angle_beta   90.00
_cell.angle_gamma   90.00
#
_symmetry.space_group_name_H-M   'P 1'
#
loop_
_entity.id
_entity.type
_entity.pdbx_description
1 polymer ?
#
loop_
_entity_poly.entity_id
_entity_poly.type
_entity_poly.pdbx_seq_one_letter_code
_entity_poly.pdbx_strand_id
1 'polypeptide(L)'
;MQLINLSAIALFATSALAADCFGNSQKGVQDFQDAYWQARQKMCSNSDCAYQQSCTTKGSKTIKGLISLTVTAELSRKNTGGKKGFKDCWDATENIIVQCVRGTNQMSGTWEYDGQLYQFNGYSS
;
A
#
# COMPACT_ATOMS: atom_id res chain seq x y z
N MET A 1 -52.53 16.49 -5.59
CA MET A 1 -51.17 16.67 -5.05
C MET A 1 -50.50 15.30 -5.05
N GLN A 2 -49.52 15.08 -5.93
CA GLN A 2 -48.80 13.81 -6.06
C GLN A 2 -47.70 13.75 -5.01
N LEU A 3 -47.71 12.67 -4.22
CA LEU A 3 -46.64 12.30 -3.30
C LEU A 3 -45.49 11.72 -4.14
N ILE A 4 -44.39 12.44 -4.22
CA ILE A 4 -43.19 11.96 -4.91
C ILE A 4 -42.48 11.02 -3.94
N ASN A 5 -42.59 9.72 -4.22
CA ASN A 5 -41.91 8.66 -3.49
C ASN A 5 -40.43 8.69 -3.90
N LEU A 6 -39.60 9.37 -3.11
CA LEU A 6 -38.16 9.42 -3.29
C LEU A 6 -37.56 8.10 -2.78
N SER A 7 -37.55 7.10 -3.66
CA SER A 7 -36.72 5.92 -3.51
C SER A 7 -35.26 6.38 -3.41
N ALA A 8 -34.72 6.45 -2.19
CA ALA A 8 -33.32 6.69 -1.96
C ALA A 8 -32.54 5.53 -2.60
N ILE A 9 -31.87 5.83 -3.71
CA ILE A 9 -30.96 4.92 -4.37
C ILE A 9 -29.84 4.66 -3.36
N ALA A 10 -29.89 3.49 -2.70
CA ALA A 10 -28.77 2.99 -1.93
C ALA A 10 -27.64 2.70 -2.93
N LEU A 11 -26.80 3.71 -3.15
CA LEU A 11 -25.50 3.51 -3.74
C LEU A 11 -24.71 2.66 -2.75
N PHE A 12 -24.77 1.34 -2.93
CA PHE A 12 -23.70 0.45 -2.49
C PHE A 12 -22.47 0.83 -3.31
N ALA A 13 -21.85 1.95 -2.95
CA ALA A 13 -20.47 2.19 -3.26
C ALA A 13 -19.70 1.09 -2.54
N THR A 14 -19.45 -0.01 -3.23
CA THR A 14 -18.23 -0.77 -2.97
C THR A 14 -17.10 0.16 -3.38
N SER A 15 -16.82 1.15 -2.53
CA SER A 15 -15.67 2.02 -2.66
C SER A 15 -14.48 1.08 -2.75
N ALA A 16 -13.88 1.01 -3.95
CA ALA A 16 -12.51 0.52 -4.06
C ALA A 16 -11.73 1.35 -3.03
N LEU A 17 -11.25 0.70 -1.98
CA LEU A 17 -11.14 1.28 -0.65
C LEU A 17 -10.21 2.48 -0.49
N ALA A 18 -9.55 3.04 -1.51
CA ALA A 18 -8.48 4.04 -1.38
C ALA A 18 -7.38 3.64 -0.38
N ALA A 19 -6.13 3.76 -0.78
CA ALA A 19 -5.06 3.54 0.18
C ALA A 19 -5.12 4.66 1.22
N ASP A 20 -5.06 4.30 2.50
CA ASP A 20 -4.93 5.30 3.55
C ASP A 20 -3.47 5.75 3.57
N CYS A 21 -3.23 6.96 3.05
CA CYS A 21 -1.88 7.51 2.87
C CYS A 21 -1.51 8.39 4.06
N PHE A 22 -0.38 8.09 4.70
CA PHE A 22 0.06 8.79 5.90
C PHE A 22 1.58 8.89 5.98
N GLY A 23 2.06 9.50 7.07
CA GLY A 23 3.49 9.72 7.29
C GLY A 23 3.97 11.04 6.72
N ASN A 24 5.28 11.14 6.50
CA ASN A 24 5.88 12.38 6.04
C ASN A 24 5.73 12.50 4.52
N SER A 25 5.18 13.63 4.06
CA SER A 25 5.18 13.95 2.64
C SER A 25 6.59 14.39 2.24
N GLN A 26 7.18 13.70 1.27
CA GLN A 26 8.54 13.98 0.80
C GLN A 26 8.51 14.22 -0.69
N LYS A 27 8.84 15.45 -1.10
CA LYS A 27 8.94 15.79 -2.52
C LYS A 27 10.04 14.93 -3.16
N GLY A 28 9.70 14.23 -4.25
CA GLY A 28 10.63 13.32 -4.92
C GLY A 28 10.62 11.89 -4.37
N VAL A 29 9.73 11.53 -3.43
CA VAL A 29 9.59 10.14 -2.97
C VAL A 29 9.31 9.17 -4.13
N GLN A 30 8.63 9.64 -5.17
CA GLN A 30 8.40 8.89 -6.41
C GLN A 30 9.69 8.41 -7.09
N ASP A 31 10.81 9.12 -6.93
CA ASP A 31 12.12 8.72 -7.48
C ASP A 31 12.67 7.47 -6.75
N PHE A 32 12.14 7.19 -5.56
CA PHE A 32 12.45 6.02 -4.74
C PHE A 32 11.38 4.93 -4.82
N GLN A 33 10.38 5.05 -5.71
CA GLN A 33 9.30 4.07 -5.85
C GLN A 33 9.82 2.63 -6.06
N ASP A 34 10.99 2.47 -6.68
CA ASP A 34 11.66 1.17 -6.86
C ASP A 34 11.82 0.41 -5.55
N ALA A 35 12.09 1.10 -4.43
CA ALA A 35 12.20 0.47 -3.12
C ALA A 35 10.87 -0.21 -2.72
N TYR A 36 9.73 0.43 -3.01
CA TYR A 36 8.41 -0.11 -2.73
C TYR A 36 8.06 -1.27 -3.66
N TRP A 37 8.36 -1.14 -4.96
CA TRP A 37 8.17 -2.22 -5.93
C TRP A 37 9.01 -3.46 -5.60
N GLN A 38 10.24 -3.27 -5.11
CA GLN A 38 11.09 -4.36 -4.65
C GLN A 38 10.51 -5.08 -3.42
N ALA A 39 10.06 -4.33 -2.41
CA ALA A 39 9.43 -4.92 -1.22
C ALA A 39 8.15 -5.70 -1.60
N ARG A 40 7.31 -5.10 -2.46
CA ARG A 40 6.14 -5.78 -3.06
C ARG A 40 6.53 -7.08 -3.75
N GLN A 41 7.53 -7.04 -4.63
CA GLN A 41 7.98 -8.21 -5.37
C GLN A 41 8.36 -9.33 -4.40
N LYS A 42 9.19 -9.03 -3.40
CA LYS A 42 9.65 -10.02 -2.42
C LYS A 42 8.53 -10.68 -1.64
N MET A 43 7.54 -9.89 -1.22
CA MET A 43 6.41 -10.39 -0.46
C MET A 43 5.39 -11.15 -1.33
N CYS A 44 4.99 -10.56 -2.46
CA CYS A 44 3.89 -11.07 -3.26
C CYS A 44 4.30 -12.20 -4.21
N SER A 45 5.60 -12.36 -4.52
CA SER A 45 6.13 -13.56 -5.20
C SER A 45 6.55 -14.67 -4.25
N ASN A 46 6.34 -14.49 -2.94
CA ASN A 46 6.73 -15.44 -1.89
C ASN A 46 8.24 -15.77 -1.88
N SER A 47 9.11 -14.82 -2.23
CA SER A 47 10.58 -15.06 -2.19
C SER A 47 11.12 -14.96 -0.77
N ASP A 48 10.67 -13.94 -0.03
CA ASP A 48 11.12 -13.64 1.34
C ASP A 48 10.03 -13.93 2.38
N CYS A 49 8.81 -14.23 1.92
CA CYS A 49 7.66 -14.54 2.74
C CYS A 49 7.06 -15.88 2.33
N ALA A 50 6.67 -16.68 3.31
CA ALA A 50 5.81 -17.82 3.03
C ALA A 50 4.45 -17.36 2.47
N TYR A 51 3.88 -18.20 1.60
CA TYR A 51 2.56 -17.96 1.04
C TYR A 51 1.54 -17.80 2.16
N GLN A 52 0.78 -16.71 2.12
CA GLN A 52 -0.34 -16.48 3.04
C GLN A 52 0.02 -16.40 4.54
N GLN A 53 1.22 -15.95 4.90
CA GLN A 53 1.61 -15.70 6.30
C GLN A 53 1.89 -14.23 6.60
N SER A 54 1.72 -13.84 7.87
CA SER A 54 2.20 -12.54 8.35
C SER A 54 3.71 -12.45 8.13
N CYS A 55 4.15 -11.36 7.52
CA CYS A 55 5.53 -11.21 7.09
C CYS A 55 5.88 -9.73 6.91
N THR A 56 7.16 -9.42 7.02
CA THR A 56 7.71 -8.11 6.70
C THR A 56 8.87 -8.27 5.71
N THR A 57 8.86 -7.47 4.65
CA THR A 57 9.93 -7.41 3.65
C THR A 57 10.40 -5.98 3.48
N LYS A 58 11.59 -5.81 2.89
CA LYS A 58 12.16 -4.51 2.63
C LYS A 58 12.73 -4.43 1.22
N GLY A 59 12.57 -3.27 0.62
CA GLY A 59 13.30 -2.85 -0.57
C GLY A 59 13.95 -1.50 -0.29
N SER A 60 15.04 -1.23 -0.99
CA SER A 60 15.81 0.00 -0.79
C SER A 60 16.30 0.54 -2.12
N LYS A 61 16.32 1.86 -2.23
CA LYS A 61 16.87 2.57 -3.38
C LYS A 61 17.81 3.66 -2.90
N THR A 62 19.03 3.65 -3.40
CA THR A 62 19.99 4.72 -3.20
C THR A 62 20.08 5.56 -4.46
N ILE A 63 19.92 6.87 -4.32
CA ILE A 63 20.20 7.83 -5.38
C ILE A 63 21.52 8.53 -5.02
N LYS A 64 22.48 8.48 -5.94
CA LYS A 64 23.80 9.10 -5.78
C LYS A 64 23.79 10.46 -6.49
N GLY A 65 23.92 11.54 -5.72
CA GLY A 65 24.14 12.91 -6.20
C GLY A 65 25.29 13.59 -5.45
N LEU A 66 25.21 14.91 -5.23
CA LEU A 66 26.15 15.61 -4.31
C LEU A 66 26.14 15.01 -2.90
N ILE A 67 24.98 14.49 -2.49
CA ILE A 67 24.79 13.72 -1.25
C ILE A 67 24.11 12.40 -1.68
N SER A 68 24.55 11.28 -1.11
CA SER A 68 23.88 10.00 -1.32
C SER A 68 22.70 9.89 -0.36
N LEU A 69 21.51 9.63 -0.89
CA LEU A 69 20.30 9.41 -0.10
C LEU A 69 19.80 7.99 -0.34
N THR A 70 19.58 7.23 0.73
CA THR A 70 18.97 5.91 0.65
C THR A 70 17.59 5.95 1.26
N VAL A 71 16.57 5.54 0.50
CA VAL A 71 15.22 5.31 1.01
C VAL A 71 14.99 3.82 1.11
N THR A 72 14.50 3.39 2.25
CA THR A 72 14.03 2.03 2.49
C THR A 72 12.52 2.03 2.64
N ALA A 73 11.86 1.14 1.90
CA ALA A 73 10.44 0.87 2.03
C ALA A 73 10.27 -0.49 2.71
N GLU A 74 9.69 -0.48 3.90
CA GLU A 74 9.30 -1.68 4.62
C GLU A 74 7.83 -2.00 4.31
N LEU A 75 7.56 -3.21 3.84
CA LEU A 75 6.21 -3.72 3.60
C LEU A 75 5.89 -4.80 4.62
N SER A 76 4.82 -4.61 5.39
CA SER A 76 4.27 -5.61 6.30
C SER A 76 2.90 -6.09 5.85
N ARG A 77 2.64 -7.38 6.09
CA ARG A 77 1.35 -8.05 5.86
C ARG A 77 0.90 -8.69 7.16
N LYS A 78 -0.35 -8.43 7.56
CA LYS A 78 -0.97 -8.96 8.79
C LYS A 78 -2.37 -9.47 8.50
N ASN A 79 -2.76 -10.55 9.16
CA ASN A 79 -4.13 -11.04 9.17
C ASN A 79 -4.91 -10.33 10.28
N THR A 80 -5.96 -9.59 9.93
CA THR A 80 -6.83 -8.85 10.85
C THR A 80 -8.23 -9.46 10.98
N GLY A 81 -8.64 -10.35 10.07
CA GLY A 81 -10.01 -10.90 10.02
C GLY A 81 -10.16 -12.41 10.18
N GLY A 82 -9.09 -13.15 10.47
CA GLY A 82 -9.12 -14.62 10.63
C GLY A 82 -9.41 -15.40 9.35
N LYS A 83 -9.59 -14.72 8.22
CA LYS A 83 -9.81 -15.31 6.90
C LYS A 83 -8.46 -15.73 6.29
N LYS A 84 -8.43 -16.92 5.69
CA LYS A 84 -7.28 -17.43 4.93
C LYS A 84 -7.51 -17.14 3.46
N GLY A 85 -6.76 -16.19 2.89
CA GLY A 85 -6.88 -15.88 1.47
C GLY A 85 -6.12 -14.64 1.03
N PHE A 86 -4.79 -14.68 1.00
CA PHE A 86 -3.96 -13.50 0.67
C PHE A 86 -3.76 -13.33 -0.83
N LYS A 87 -4.87 -13.33 -1.57
CA LYS A 87 -4.85 -13.25 -3.04
C LYS A 87 -4.53 -11.83 -3.52
N ASP A 88 -4.88 -10.82 -2.72
CA ASP A 88 -4.86 -9.42 -3.14
C ASP A 88 -3.53 -8.71 -2.84
N CYS A 89 -2.44 -9.45 -2.57
CA CYS A 89 -1.14 -8.86 -2.27
C CYS A 89 -0.68 -7.89 -3.36
N TRP A 90 -0.77 -8.32 -4.63
CA TRP A 90 -0.37 -7.51 -5.77
C TRP A 90 -1.22 -6.25 -5.86
N ASP A 91 -2.55 -6.37 -5.88
CA ASP A 91 -3.43 -5.22 -6.05
C ASP A 91 -3.40 -4.25 -4.86
N ALA A 92 -3.37 -4.77 -3.62
CA ALA A 92 -3.31 -3.94 -2.42
C ALA A 92 -2.02 -3.11 -2.38
N THR A 93 -0.88 -3.75 -2.62
CA THR A 93 0.42 -3.06 -2.62
C THR A 93 0.55 -2.11 -3.82
N GLU A 94 -0.02 -2.45 -4.99
CA GLU A 94 -0.09 -1.54 -6.13
C GLU A 94 -0.83 -0.26 -5.78
N ASN A 95 -2.02 -0.39 -5.19
CA ASN A 95 -2.87 0.73 -4.84
C ASN A 95 -2.17 1.66 -3.86
N ILE A 96 -1.47 1.11 -2.85
CA ILE A 96 -0.68 1.94 -1.93
C ILE A 96 0.43 2.70 -2.68
N ILE A 97 1.19 2.04 -3.57
CA ILE A 97 2.29 2.69 -4.28
C ILE A 97 1.77 3.78 -5.23
N VAL A 98 0.70 3.50 -5.98
CA VAL A 98 0.15 4.44 -6.95
C VAL A 98 -0.52 5.62 -6.25
N GLN A 99 -1.31 5.38 -5.20
CA GLN A 99 -2.08 6.45 -4.55
C GLN A 99 -1.24 7.23 -3.54
N CYS A 100 -0.40 6.56 -2.74
CA CYS A 100 0.38 7.21 -1.69
C CYS A 100 1.71 7.73 -2.20
N VAL A 101 2.55 6.85 -2.74
CA VAL A 101 3.93 7.23 -3.12
C VAL A 101 3.92 8.13 -4.35
N ARG A 102 3.15 7.77 -5.39
CA ARG A 102 3.10 8.54 -6.64
C ARG A 102 2.04 9.64 -6.62
N GLY A 103 0.87 9.38 -6.05
CA GLY A 103 -0.27 10.30 -6.09
C GLY A 103 -0.16 11.45 -5.08
N THR A 104 0.22 11.14 -3.84
CA THR A 104 0.21 12.12 -2.73
C THR A 104 1.60 12.41 -2.15
N ASN A 105 2.66 11.80 -2.70
CA ASN A 105 4.03 11.89 -2.19
C ASN A 105 4.19 11.48 -0.72
N GLN A 106 3.33 10.60 -0.24
CA GLN A 106 3.39 10.05 1.11
C GLN A 106 4.32 8.83 1.13
N MET A 107 5.21 8.79 2.12
CA MET A 107 6.16 7.66 2.29
C MET A 107 5.51 6.42 2.89
N SER A 108 4.31 6.53 3.46
CA SER A 108 3.64 5.42 4.10
C SER A 108 2.20 5.33 3.63
N GLY A 109 1.66 4.12 3.72
CA GLY A 109 0.24 3.92 3.47
C GLY A 109 -0.19 2.51 3.80
N THR A 110 -1.49 2.35 4.01
CA THR A 110 -2.11 1.07 4.31
C THR A 110 -3.23 0.76 3.32
N TRP A 111 -3.48 -0.53 3.17
CA TRP A 111 -4.66 -1.04 2.50
C TRP A 111 -5.15 -2.24 3.29
N GLU A 112 -6.40 -2.16 3.75
CA GLU A 112 -7.06 -3.30 4.37
C GLU A 112 -8.16 -3.83 3.45
N TYR A 113 -8.11 -5.12 3.13
CA TYR A 113 -9.17 -5.78 2.37
C TYR A 113 -9.31 -7.23 2.80
N ASP A 114 -10.56 -7.69 2.89
CA ASP A 114 -10.94 -9.05 3.30
C ASP A 114 -10.20 -9.59 4.55
N GLY A 115 -9.98 -8.73 5.55
CA GLY A 115 -9.31 -9.10 6.80
C GLY A 115 -7.80 -9.21 6.68
N GLN A 116 -7.19 -8.49 5.73
CA GLN A 116 -5.75 -8.39 5.57
C GLN A 116 -5.30 -6.96 5.46
N LEU A 117 -4.35 -6.61 6.31
CA LEU A 117 -3.71 -5.32 6.32
C LEU A 117 -2.34 -5.42 5.64
N TYR A 118 -2.16 -4.63 4.58
CA TYR A 118 -0.89 -4.34 3.96
C TYR A 118 -0.47 -2.93 4.38
N GLN A 119 0.77 -2.77 4.83
CA GLN A 119 1.29 -1.49 5.27
C GLN A 119 2.70 -1.26 4.75
N PHE A 120 2.89 -0.12 4.09
CA PHE A 120 4.21 0.42 3.78
C PHE A 120 4.64 1.45 4.82
N ASN A 121 5.89 1.36 5.26
CA ASN A 121 6.59 2.39 6.01
C ASN A 121 7.88 2.76 5.29
N GLY A 122 7.92 3.95 4.70
CA GLY A 122 9.11 4.52 4.06
C GLY A 122 9.92 5.37 5.03
N TYR A 123 11.23 5.21 5.01
CA TYR A 123 12.16 6.05 5.77
C TYR A 123 13.49 6.23 5.04
N SER A 124 14.13 7.37 5.23
CA SER A 124 15.43 7.70 4.65
C SER A 124 16.57 7.53 5.65
N SER A 125 17.73 7.10 5.17
CA SER A 125 18.99 6.98 5.90
C SER A 125 20.16 7.49 5.06
#